data_AF-A0A1Y5PD26-F1
#
_entry.id   AF-A0A1Y5PD26-F1
#
_cell.length_a   1.000
_cell.length_b   1.000
_cell.length_c   1.000
_cell.angle_alpha   90.00
_cell.angle_beta   90.00
_cell.angle_gamma   90.00
#
_symmetry.space_group_name_H-M   'P 1'
#
loop_
_entity.id
_entity.type
_entity.pdbx_description
1 polymer ?
#
loop_
_entity_poly.entity_id
_entity_poly.type
_entity_poly.pdbx_seq_one_letter_code
_entity_poly.pdbx_strand_id
1 'polypeptide(L)'
;MIRLKVAASALGAATLLAANVMAAPTALAIAPPVIDPGALPPAETPGPTEEMRQSEACINPVVIADPDVTQPPPGNVMLNIKQAWQYSTGAGVPVAIIDTGVTANPRFPQLYPGGDFVQGLENGGVAGGDCENHGTVIASIIGSAPSNPADRPTPKPAGAQPFAPPPPVPGNPAPTSPPPPPPPAQTVTVTAPPPPPPAPAPPPPPPPDGDAPADGAPAPGSAQPLVPGPPPGGPDGVVGVAPDAALISIRQSSVAFSPAHPTQQEQDEHRKAGDVLSLAKAIRTAADLGATVINVSLASCTNAAAPVNQDPLGAAVRYAAVEKDAVIVAAAGNKNDPMQPDCGQNPAYNALNVNDPRDWDGVRTIVSPAYFSDYVLSVAAVTPEGVPMPDSINGPWVGVAAPGSRIMGLSSTNGAAVNASLAKDPGTGNGIWGTSFSAAYVSGVAALVRAKYPNLTAHQVIRRIMETAHNPAHIVDNQVGYGVVDPVAALTFDVAAGDPQPVEHLSTALHVPPPPPAPDTRARSVALLGAGAAVVLAAVLGGIAAIRRRMS
;
A
#
# COMPACT_ATOMS: atom_id res chain seq x y z
N MET A 1 -48.02 20.61 -49.47
CA MET A 1 -47.19 21.11 -48.34
C MET A 1 -46.97 20.04 -47.25
N ILE A 2 -46.57 18.81 -47.62
CA ILE A 2 -46.26 17.74 -46.63
C ILE A 2 -44.88 17.10 -46.90
N ARG A 3 -44.32 17.22 -48.12
CA ARG A 3 -43.03 16.62 -48.48
C ARG A 3 -41.78 17.45 -48.16
N LEU A 4 -41.92 18.72 -47.73
CA LEU A 4 -40.77 19.57 -47.38
C LEU A 4 -40.41 19.55 -45.87
N LYS A 5 -41.27 19.00 -45.01
CA LYS A 5 -41.03 18.94 -43.55
C LYS A 5 -40.31 17.67 -43.08
N VAL A 6 -40.14 16.67 -43.93
CA VAL A 6 -39.46 15.40 -43.58
C VAL A 6 -37.95 15.46 -43.85
N ALA A 7 -37.51 16.26 -44.83
CA ALA A 7 -36.09 16.38 -45.17
C ALA A 7 -35.27 17.18 -44.14
N ALA A 8 -35.87 18.16 -43.47
CA ALA A 8 -35.18 18.99 -42.47
C ALA A 8 -34.92 18.23 -41.15
N SER A 9 -35.78 17.28 -40.79
CA SER A 9 -35.66 16.49 -39.55
C SER A 9 -34.60 15.39 -39.65
N ALA A 10 -34.38 14.83 -40.84
CA ALA A 10 -33.37 13.79 -41.08
C ALA A 10 -31.94 14.36 -41.07
N LEU A 11 -31.74 15.59 -41.56
CA LEU A 11 -30.43 16.25 -41.54
C LEU A 11 -30.00 16.68 -40.12
N GLY A 12 -30.95 17.04 -39.25
CA GLY A 12 -30.67 17.41 -37.85
C GLY A 12 -30.34 16.21 -36.97
N ALA A 13 -30.96 15.05 -37.20
CA ALA A 13 -30.64 13.81 -36.48
C ALA A 13 -29.28 13.25 -36.88
N ALA A 14 -28.89 13.36 -38.16
CA ALA A 14 -27.58 12.91 -38.64
C ALA A 14 -26.42 13.78 -38.13
N THR A 15 -26.62 15.09 -37.95
CA THR A 15 -25.59 15.99 -37.38
C THR A 15 -25.45 15.84 -35.87
N LEU A 16 -26.54 15.54 -35.13
CA LEU A 16 -26.48 15.20 -33.70
C LEU A 16 -25.87 13.82 -33.42
N LEU A 17 -26.03 12.85 -34.34
CA LEU A 17 -25.33 11.56 -34.25
C LEU A 17 -23.85 11.68 -34.66
N ALA A 18 -23.51 12.47 -35.68
CA ALA A 18 -22.12 12.68 -36.10
C ALA A 18 -21.30 13.49 -35.09
N ALA A 19 -21.92 14.41 -34.34
CA ALA A 19 -21.25 15.18 -33.29
C ALA A 19 -20.87 14.34 -32.05
N ASN A 20 -21.51 13.19 -31.84
CA ASN A 20 -21.18 12.26 -30.74
C ASN A 20 -20.17 11.16 -31.14
N VAL A 21 -19.67 11.16 -32.37
CA VAL A 21 -18.70 10.15 -32.88
C VAL A 21 -17.30 10.75 -33.09
N MET A 22 -17.11 12.05 -32.89
CA MET A 22 -15.82 12.76 -33.14
C MET A 22 -14.92 12.91 -31.91
N ALA A 23 -15.32 12.40 -30.75
CA ALA A 23 -14.41 12.17 -29.64
C ALA A 23 -14.56 10.70 -29.27
N ALA A 24 -13.68 9.85 -29.79
CA ALA A 24 -13.41 8.60 -29.10
C ALA A 24 -13.14 8.98 -27.63
N PRO A 25 -13.73 8.27 -26.64
CA PRO A 25 -13.31 8.48 -25.27
C PRO A 25 -11.79 8.37 -25.26
N THR A 26 -11.11 9.45 -24.91
CA THR A 26 -9.67 9.42 -24.69
C THR A 26 -9.48 8.37 -23.61
N ALA A 27 -8.93 7.22 -23.96
CA ALA A 27 -8.48 6.26 -22.97
C ALA A 27 -7.46 7.03 -22.13
N LEU A 28 -7.85 7.36 -20.89
CA LEU A 28 -6.94 7.97 -19.94
C LEU A 28 -5.93 6.86 -19.58
N ALA A 29 -4.76 6.94 -20.18
CA ALA A 29 -3.62 6.19 -19.70
C ALA A 29 -3.31 6.63 -18.26
N ILE A 30 -2.94 5.68 -17.40
CA ILE A 30 -2.45 6.01 -16.07
C ILE A 30 -1.08 6.67 -16.24
N ALA A 31 -1.03 7.97 -16.00
CA ALA A 31 0.23 8.71 -15.89
C ALA A 31 0.82 8.50 -14.49
N PRO A 32 2.11 8.83 -14.24
CA PRO A 32 2.64 8.95 -12.88
C PRO A 32 1.79 9.88 -12.00
N PRO A 33 1.75 9.66 -10.66
CA PRO A 33 0.86 10.41 -9.79
C PRO A 33 1.32 11.87 -9.64
N VAL A 34 0.36 12.80 -9.67
CA VAL A 34 0.58 14.21 -9.34
C VAL A 34 0.19 14.43 -7.88
N ILE A 35 1.07 15.08 -7.11
CA ILE A 35 0.88 15.30 -5.68
C ILE A 35 0.26 16.67 -5.42
N ASP A 36 -0.78 16.73 -4.58
CA ASP A 36 -1.24 17.97 -3.94
C ASP A 36 -0.63 18.08 -2.53
N PRO A 37 0.40 18.91 -2.31
CA PRO A 37 0.98 19.08 -0.98
C PRO A 37 -0.02 19.63 0.06
N GLY A 38 -1.07 20.32 -0.39
CA GLY A 38 -2.12 20.87 0.47
C GLY A 38 -3.04 19.79 1.08
N ALA A 39 -3.01 18.56 0.55
CA ALA A 39 -3.84 17.45 1.02
C ALA A 39 -3.24 16.66 2.20
N LEU A 40 -2.11 17.08 2.77
CA LEU A 40 -1.45 16.39 3.88
C LEU A 40 -2.45 16.19 5.05
N PRO A 41 -2.79 14.93 5.42
CA PRO A 41 -3.71 14.66 6.53
C PRO A 41 -3.20 15.33 7.80
N PRO A 42 -4.02 15.97 8.64
CA PRO A 42 -3.57 16.65 9.85
C PRO A 42 -2.80 15.72 10.81
N ALA A 43 -1.96 16.30 11.69
CA ALA A 43 -1.36 15.55 12.79
C ALA A 43 -2.46 15.25 13.80
N GLU A 44 -2.89 14.00 13.82
CA GLU A 44 -3.93 13.50 14.71
C GLU A 44 -3.38 12.36 15.56
N THR A 45 -4.03 12.11 16.69
CA THR A 45 -3.72 10.94 17.50
C THR A 45 -4.05 9.65 16.74
N PRO A 46 -3.12 8.68 16.66
CA PRO A 46 -3.38 7.40 16.00
C PRO A 46 -4.60 6.69 16.56
N GLY A 47 -5.46 6.24 15.65
CA GLY A 47 -6.72 5.60 15.96
C GLY A 47 -7.47 5.22 14.68
N PRO A 48 -8.38 4.24 14.75
CA PRO A 48 -9.22 3.90 13.62
C PRO A 48 -10.21 5.02 13.33
N THR A 49 -10.62 5.12 12.06
CA THR A 49 -11.64 6.07 11.62
C THR A 49 -13.04 5.71 12.13
N GLU A 50 -13.25 4.46 12.53
CA GLU A 50 -14.52 3.92 13.01
C GLU A 50 -14.28 2.79 14.01
N GLU A 51 -15.33 2.35 14.70
CA GLU A 51 -15.23 1.27 15.67
C GLU A 51 -14.95 -0.06 14.97
N MET A 52 -13.92 -0.78 15.41
CA MET A 52 -13.51 -2.07 14.86
C MET A 52 -13.75 -3.18 15.88
N ARG A 53 -14.14 -4.37 15.39
CA ARG A 53 -14.26 -5.59 16.20
C ARG A 53 -13.38 -6.68 15.63
N GLN A 54 -12.86 -7.53 16.51
CA GLN A 54 -12.21 -8.76 16.06
C GLN A 54 -13.28 -9.70 15.48
N SER A 55 -13.13 -10.04 14.20
CA SER A 55 -14.03 -10.94 13.47
C SER A 55 -13.44 -12.33 13.27
N GLU A 56 -12.12 -12.48 13.36
CA GLU A 56 -11.43 -13.76 13.16
C GLU A 56 -10.41 -14.03 14.27
N ALA A 57 -10.11 -15.32 14.49
CA ALA A 57 -9.10 -15.73 15.45
C ALA A 57 -7.69 -15.37 14.96
N CYS A 58 -6.78 -15.10 15.89
CA CYS A 58 -5.39 -14.82 15.53
C CYS A 58 -4.70 -16.05 14.94
N ILE A 59 -3.82 -15.79 13.98
CA ILE A 59 -3.00 -16.79 13.29
C ILE A 59 -1.94 -17.31 14.26
N ASN A 60 -1.87 -18.63 14.37
CA ASN A 60 -0.79 -19.31 15.07
C ASN A 60 0.27 -19.74 14.06
N PRO A 61 1.49 -19.17 14.10
CA PRO A 61 2.55 -19.60 13.22
C PRO A 61 3.06 -20.98 13.60
N VAL A 62 3.59 -21.69 12.61
CA VAL A 62 4.11 -23.05 12.73
C VAL A 62 5.49 -23.16 12.08
N VAL A 63 6.10 -24.35 12.21
CA VAL A 63 7.38 -24.66 11.58
C VAL A 63 7.20 -25.80 10.58
N ILE A 64 7.72 -25.61 9.38
CA ILE A 64 7.90 -26.64 8.36
C ILE A 64 9.38 -27.02 8.24
N ALA A 65 9.66 -28.21 7.72
CA ALA A 65 11.02 -28.76 7.66
C ALA A 65 11.99 -27.96 6.77
N ASP A 66 11.49 -27.30 5.72
CA ASP A 66 12.30 -26.54 4.78
C ASP A 66 11.68 -25.15 4.56
N PRO A 67 12.41 -24.04 4.82
CA PRO A 67 13.80 -23.99 5.33
C PRO A 67 13.94 -24.40 6.80
N ASP A 68 15.06 -25.04 7.14
CA ASP A 68 15.41 -25.35 8.53
C ASP A 68 15.70 -24.05 9.30
N VAL A 69 14.81 -23.72 10.26
CA VAL A 69 14.90 -22.50 11.07
C VAL A 69 16.15 -22.41 11.96
N THR A 70 16.89 -23.52 12.13
CA THR A 70 18.18 -23.52 12.83
C THR A 70 19.35 -23.04 11.96
N GLN A 71 19.14 -22.96 10.64
CA GLN A 71 20.12 -22.45 9.68
C GLN A 71 19.87 -20.97 9.36
N PRO A 72 20.87 -20.24 8.82
CA PRO A 72 20.66 -18.88 8.35
C PRO A 72 19.52 -18.80 7.32
N PRO A 73 18.66 -17.75 7.36
CA PRO A 73 17.59 -17.56 6.39
C PRO A 73 18.09 -17.65 4.96
N PRO A 74 17.40 -18.38 4.06
CA PRO A 74 17.79 -18.45 2.66
C PRO A 74 17.95 -17.06 2.02
N GLY A 75 17.06 -16.11 2.34
CA GLY A 75 17.18 -14.73 1.90
C GLY A 75 18.43 -14.01 2.44
N ASN A 76 18.81 -14.23 3.70
CA ASN A 76 20.06 -13.68 4.24
C ASN A 76 21.30 -14.24 3.54
N VAL A 77 21.26 -15.53 3.16
CA VAL A 77 22.34 -16.19 2.43
C VAL A 77 22.42 -15.64 1.01
N MET A 78 21.29 -15.56 0.30
CA MET A 78 21.20 -14.99 -1.05
C MET A 78 21.76 -13.58 -1.12
N LEU A 79 21.37 -12.71 -0.17
CA LEU A 79 21.77 -11.30 -0.13
C LEU A 79 23.14 -11.07 0.52
N ASN A 80 23.86 -12.13 0.89
CA ASN A 80 25.17 -12.07 1.53
C ASN A 80 25.21 -11.13 2.77
N ILE A 81 24.16 -11.16 3.59
CA ILE A 81 23.96 -10.25 4.73
C ILE A 81 25.12 -10.34 5.73
N LYS A 82 25.67 -11.54 5.94
CA LYS A 82 26.83 -11.74 6.82
C LYS A 82 28.05 -10.92 6.37
N GLN A 83 28.27 -10.78 5.06
CA GLN A 83 29.33 -9.93 4.52
C GLN A 83 28.97 -8.45 4.62
N ALA A 84 27.71 -8.07 4.41
CA ALA A 84 27.24 -6.70 4.56
C ALA A 84 27.48 -6.16 5.99
N TRP A 85 27.31 -7.01 7.00
CA TRP A 85 27.59 -6.66 8.40
C TRP A 85 29.03 -6.29 8.71
N GLN A 86 30.00 -6.58 7.84
CA GLN A 86 31.37 -6.08 8.00
C GLN A 86 31.45 -4.55 7.81
N TYR A 87 30.43 -3.94 7.23
CA TYR A 87 30.40 -2.51 6.91
C TYR A 87 29.36 -1.72 7.71
N SER A 88 28.24 -2.33 8.08
CA SER A 88 27.14 -1.67 8.81
C SER A 88 26.20 -2.70 9.44
N THR A 89 25.63 -2.36 10.59
CA THR A 89 24.57 -3.14 11.27
C THR A 89 23.25 -2.36 11.43
N GLY A 90 23.16 -1.16 10.85
CA GLY A 90 21.98 -0.29 10.97
C GLY A 90 21.92 0.51 12.27
N ALA A 91 23.01 0.55 13.04
CA ALA A 91 23.07 1.24 14.33
C ALA A 91 22.63 2.71 14.23
N GLY A 92 21.68 3.10 15.09
CA GLY A 92 21.17 4.48 15.19
C GLY A 92 20.11 4.86 14.17
N VAL A 93 19.70 3.93 13.29
CA VAL A 93 18.66 4.19 12.28
C VAL A 93 17.29 3.73 12.81
N PRO A 94 16.32 4.64 13.01
CA PRO A 94 14.93 4.28 13.29
C PRO A 94 14.21 3.85 12.01
N VAL A 95 13.66 2.63 12.04
CA VAL A 95 12.83 2.03 10.99
C VAL A 95 11.39 1.90 11.49
N ALA A 96 10.46 2.61 10.88
CA ALA A 96 9.04 2.41 11.11
C ALA A 96 8.50 1.24 10.29
N ILE A 97 7.65 0.43 10.91
CA ILE A 97 7.00 -0.74 10.34
C ILE A 97 5.49 -0.46 10.35
N ILE A 98 4.94 -0.11 9.18
CA ILE A 98 3.50 0.08 8.98
C ILE A 98 2.92 -1.26 8.51
N ASP A 99 2.29 -1.97 9.44
CA ASP A 99 1.92 -3.38 9.26
C ASP A 99 0.78 -3.81 10.22
N THR A 100 0.68 -5.09 10.59
CA THR A 100 -0.30 -5.68 11.51
C THR A 100 0.06 -5.50 13.00
N GLY A 101 1.10 -4.72 13.29
CA GLY A 101 1.70 -4.59 14.61
C GLY A 101 2.86 -5.57 14.82
N VAL A 102 3.59 -5.41 15.93
CA VAL A 102 4.78 -6.22 16.22
C VAL A 102 4.72 -6.68 17.67
N THR A 103 4.72 -7.99 17.93
CA THR A 103 4.79 -8.47 19.31
C THR A 103 6.18 -8.22 19.90
N ALA A 104 6.23 -7.61 21.09
CA ALA A 104 7.45 -7.43 21.86
C ALA A 104 8.20 -8.76 22.07
N ASN A 105 9.50 -8.72 21.81
CA ASN A 105 10.39 -9.86 21.91
C ASN A 105 11.77 -9.39 22.42
N PRO A 106 12.47 -10.14 23.29
CA PRO A 106 13.85 -9.80 23.70
C PRO A 106 14.82 -9.59 22.52
N ARG A 107 14.53 -10.18 21.36
CA ARG A 107 15.27 -10.03 20.11
C ARG A 107 14.95 -8.73 19.37
N PHE A 108 14.03 -7.91 19.87
CA PHE A 108 13.77 -6.53 19.45
C PHE A 108 14.10 -5.55 20.59
N PRO A 109 15.39 -5.38 20.95
CA PRO A 109 15.78 -4.62 22.14
C PRO A 109 15.45 -3.12 22.08
N GLN A 110 15.16 -2.59 20.88
CA GLN A 110 14.77 -1.20 20.63
C GLN A 110 13.48 -1.14 19.82
N LEU A 111 12.45 -1.86 20.26
CA LEU A 111 11.11 -1.76 19.70
C LEU A 111 10.28 -0.72 20.45
N TYR A 112 9.74 0.25 19.72
CA TYR A 112 8.94 1.34 20.24
C TYR A 112 7.53 1.32 19.64
N PRO A 113 6.51 1.72 20.43
CA PRO A 113 5.16 1.90 19.93
C PRO A 113 5.06 3.16 19.06
N GLY A 114 4.47 3.03 17.87
CA GLY A 114 4.27 4.13 16.92
C GLY A 114 2.80 4.51 16.68
N GLY A 115 1.85 3.73 17.19
CA GLY A 115 0.42 3.99 17.07
C GLY A 115 -0.37 2.81 16.50
N ASP A 116 -1.68 2.84 16.67
CA ASP A 116 -2.59 1.78 16.23
C ASP A 116 -3.83 2.36 15.55
N PHE A 117 -3.90 2.23 14.23
CA PHE A 117 -5.01 2.65 13.39
C PHE A 117 -6.08 1.57 13.21
N VAL A 118 -5.97 0.43 13.91
CA VAL A 118 -6.98 -0.65 13.88
C VAL A 118 -7.90 -0.56 15.08
N GLN A 119 -7.38 -0.45 16.30
CA GLN A 119 -8.21 -0.36 17.51
C GLN A 119 -7.94 0.87 18.38
N GLY A 120 -6.90 1.65 18.06
CA GLY A 120 -6.54 2.82 18.86
C GLY A 120 -5.88 2.47 20.19
N LEU A 121 -5.20 1.31 20.28
CA LEU A 121 -4.48 0.90 21.47
C LEU A 121 -3.30 1.84 21.76
N GLU A 122 -3.14 2.24 23.02
CA GLU A 122 -2.05 3.12 23.50
C GLU A 122 -0.65 2.50 23.32
N ASN A 123 -0.55 1.18 23.13
CA ASN A 123 0.72 0.48 22.96
C ASN A 123 1.17 0.37 21.49
N GLY A 124 0.46 0.99 20.54
CA GLY A 124 0.83 0.96 19.12
C GLY A 124 0.98 -0.44 18.52
N GLY A 125 0.27 -1.42 19.07
CA GLY A 125 0.37 -2.83 18.65
C GLY A 125 1.58 -3.59 19.23
N VAL A 126 2.38 -3.01 20.13
CA VAL A 126 3.67 -3.58 20.62
C VAL A 126 3.53 -4.67 21.70
N ALA A 127 2.34 -4.95 22.23
CA ALA A 127 2.14 -6.04 23.21
C ALA A 127 0.84 -6.81 22.93
N GLY A 128 0.94 -7.93 22.21
CA GLY A 128 -0.20 -8.76 21.80
C GLY A 128 -1.02 -8.18 20.64
N GLY A 129 -0.45 -7.21 19.90
CA GLY A 129 -1.15 -6.51 18.83
C GLY A 129 -1.08 -7.20 17.46
N ASP A 130 -0.09 -8.07 17.23
CA ASP A 130 0.05 -8.79 15.96
C ASP A 130 -0.76 -10.10 15.96
N CYS A 131 -1.98 -10.01 15.43
CA CYS A 131 -2.91 -11.13 15.33
C CYS A 131 -2.65 -12.00 14.10
N GLU A 132 -1.79 -11.56 13.18
CA GLU A 132 -1.52 -12.20 11.89
C GLU A 132 -0.14 -12.86 11.84
N ASN A 133 0.73 -12.59 12.82
CA ASN A 133 2.15 -12.94 12.77
C ASN A 133 2.88 -12.34 11.54
N HIS A 134 2.31 -11.31 10.91
CA HIS A 134 2.87 -10.73 9.70
C HIS A 134 3.89 -9.65 10.08
N GLY A 135 3.47 -8.62 10.81
CA GLY A 135 4.35 -7.53 11.24
C GLY A 135 5.50 -7.98 12.16
N THR A 136 5.31 -9.01 12.99
CA THR A 136 6.39 -9.60 13.80
C THR A 136 7.45 -10.29 12.93
N VAL A 137 7.06 -10.96 11.84
CA VAL A 137 8.01 -11.56 10.88
C VAL A 137 8.71 -10.46 10.09
N ILE A 138 8.02 -9.40 9.69
CA ILE A 138 8.61 -8.22 9.04
C ILE A 138 9.67 -7.57 9.93
N ALA A 139 9.35 -7.33 11.21
CA ALA A 139 10.30 -6.83 12.21
C ALA A 139 11.51 -7.77 12.38
N SER A 140 11.28 -9.09 12.29
CA SER A 140 12.33 -10.10 12.37
C SER A 140 13.34 -9.99 11.24
N ILE A 141 12.86 -9.83 10.00
CA ILE A 141 13.69 -9.65 8.81
C ILE A 141 14.44 -8.31 8.87
N ILE A 142 13.79 -7.24 9.31
CA ILE A 142 14.45 -5.92 9.37
C ILE A 142 15.53 -5.91 10.44
N GLY A 143 15.22 -6.28 11.69
CA GLY A 143 16.08 -5.88 12.82
C GLY A 143 16.09 -6.82 14.03
N SER A 144 15.77 -8.10 13.90
CA SER A 144 15.96 -9.03 15.02
C SER A 144 17.45 -9.18 15.39
N ALA A 145 17.78 -9.00 16.66
CA ALA A 145 19.07 -9.41 17.23
C ALA A 145 19.21 -10.93 17.17
N PRO A 146 20.42 -11.51 17.09
CA PRO A 146 20.60 -12.98 17.07
C PRO A 146 20.10 -13.66 18.35
N SER A 147 19.81 -14.95 18.24
CA SER A 147 19.33 -15.79 19.35
C SER A 147 20.35 -15.85 20.49
N ASN A 148 21.64 -15.95 20.15
CA ASN A 148 22.75 -15.80 21.07
C ASN A 148 23.35 -14.38 20.97
N PRO A 149 23.32 -13.57 22.04
CA PRO A 149 23.88 -12.22 22.04
C PRO A 149 25.37 -12.14 21.69
N ALA A 150 26.14 -13.21 21.90
CA ALA A 150 27.55 -13.25 21.53
C ALA A 150 27.77 -13.29 20.01
N ASP A 151 26.76 -13.69 19.24
CA ASP A 151 26.80 -13.76 17.78
C ASP A 151 26.36 -12.43 17.13
N ARG A 152 26.17 -11.36 17.94
CA ARG A 152 25.79 -10.05 17.45
C ARG A 152 26.82 -9.52 16.44
N PRO A 153 26.40 -9.15 15.22
CA PRO A 153 27.35 -8.68 14.21
C PRO A 153 28.05 -7.39 14.63
N THR A 154 29.29 -7.24 14.17
CA THR A 154 30.13 -6.03 14.31
C THR A 154 30.61 -5.64 12.91
N PRO A 155 30.76 -4.35 12.55
CA PRO A 155 30.97 -3.19 13.43
C PRO A 155 29.79 -2.22 13.51
N LYS A 156 29.71 -1.50 14.63
CA LYS A 156 28.92 -0.27 14.75
C LYS A 156 29.76 0.87 14.17
N PRO A 157 29.24 1.70 13.24
CA PRO A 157 29.98 2.86 12.74
C PRO A 157 30.47 3.74 13.91
N ALA A 158 31.70 4.24 13.83
CA ALA A 158 32.24 5.10 14.87
C ALA A 158 31.38 6.36 15.00
N GLY A 159 30.87 6.63 16.21
CA GLY A 159 30.01 7.79 16.48
C GLY A 159 28.50 7.56 16.31
N ALA A 160 28.06 6.35 15.92
CA ALA A 160 26.63 6.01 15.86
C ALA A 160 25.96 6.24 17.23
N GLN A 161 25.10 7.26 17.29
CA GLN A 161 24.32 7.54 18.49
C GLN A 161 23.13 6.57 18.55
N PRO A 162 22.80 6.01 19.72
CA PRO A 162 21.54 5.30 19.89
C PRO A 162 20.38 6.22 19.51
N PHE A 163 19.40 5.70 18.78
CA PHE A 163 18.16 6.42 18.55
C PHE A 163 17.50 6.69 19.91
N ALA A 164 17.13 7.95 20.15
CA ALA A 164 16.37 8.29 21.33
C ALA A 164 14.95 7.72 21.19
N PRO A 165 14.37 7.13 22.25
CA PRO A 165 12.99 6.67 22.21
C PRO A 165 12.06 7.79 21.67
N PRO A 166 11.15 7.47 20.75
CA PRO A 166 10.21 8.46 20.24
C PRO A 166 9.27 8.90 21.38
N PRO A 167 8.62 10.07 21.26
CA PRO A 167 7.59 10.48 22.21
C PRO A 167 6.50 9.42 22.34
N PRO A 168 5.92 9.20 23.53
CA PRO A 168 4.79 8.30 23.69
C PRO A 168 3.64 8.71 22.77
N VAL A 169 3.06 7.73 22.09
CA VAL A 169 1.92 7.93 21.20
C VAL A 169 0.65 7.62 22.00
N PRO A 170 -0.25 8.58 22.23
CA PRO A 170 -1.51 8.29 22.89
C PRO A 170 -2.39 7.41 21.99
N GLY A 171 -3.18 6.53 22.59
CA GLY A 171 -4.23 5.80 21.89
C GLY A 171 -5.46 6.68 21.70
N ASN A 172 -6.11 6.57 20.55
CA ASN A 172 -7.42 7.16 20.30
C ASN A 172 -8.41 6.09 19.84
N PRO A 173 -9.08 5.39 20.77
CA PRO A 173 -10.14 4.45 20.42
C PRO A 173 -11.27 5.17 19.68
N ALA A 174 -11.84 4.54 18.66
CA ALA A 174 -13.03 5.09 18.02
C ALA A 174 -14.19 5.24 19.01
N PRO A 175 -15.12 6.20 18.79
CA PRO A 175 -16.29 6.37 19.64
C PRO A 175 -17.15 5.09 19.67
N THR A 176 -17.45 4.59 20.87
CA THR A 176 -18.36 3.44 21.04
C THR A 176 -19.78 3.85 20.69
N SER A 177 -20.44 3.14 19.77
CA SER A 177 -21.87 3.35 19.52
C SER A 177 -22.72 2.65 20.60
N PRO A 178 -23.83 3.25 21.08
CA PRO A 178 -24.69 2.57 22.06
C PRO A 178 -25.28 1.27 21.46
N PRO A 179 -25.38 0.19 22.24
CA PRO A 179 -25.81 -1.10 21.71
C PRO A 179 -27.23 -1.04 21.15
N PRO A 180 -27.50 -1.65 19.99
CA PRO A 180 -28.87 -1.77 19.49
C PRO A 180 -29.73 -2.61 20.45
N PRO A 181 -31.03 -2.30 20.59
CA PRO A 181 -31.92 -3.07 21.46
C PRO A 181 -31.94 -4.55 21.04
N PRO A 182 -32.00 -5.49 22.00
CA PRO A 182 -31.94 -6.91 21.69
C PRO A 182 -33.10 -7.31 20.75
N PRO A 183 -32.83 -8.10 19.70
CA PRO A 183 -33.90 -8.61 18.85
C PRO A 183 -34.83 -9.52 19.66
N PRO A 184 -36.15 -9.52 19.38
CA PRO A 184 -37.10 -10.38 20.08
C PRO A 184 -36.71 -11.85 19.91
N ALA A 185 -36.70 -12.59 21.01
CA ALA A 185 -36.33 -14.01 21.03
C ALA A 185 -37.22 -14.80 20.05
N GLN A 186 -36.61 -15.41 19.04
CA GLN A 186 -37.28 -16.36 18.17
C GLN A 186 -36.88 -17.79 18.57
N THR A 187 -37.85 -18.55 19.05
CA THR A 187 -37.69 -19.98 19.33
C THR A 187 -37.87 -20.75 18.01
N VAL A 188 -36.79 -21.28 17.44
CA VAL A 188 -36.87 -22.17 16.28
C VAL A 188 -36.82 -23.62 16.76
N THR A 189 -37.93 -24.34 16.63
CA THR A 189 -37.97 -25.80 16.81
C THR A 189 -37.51 -26.45 15.51
N VAL A 190 -36.32 -27.04 15.50
CA VAL A 190 -35.79 -27.80 14.35
C VAL A 190 -36.11 -29.28 14.54
N THR A 191 -36.98 -29.84 13.71
CA THR A 191 -37.15 -31.29 13.55
C THR A 191 -36.40 -31.73 12.29
N ALA A 192 -35.30 -32.47 12.43
CA ALA A 192 -34.52 -32.97 11.31
C ALA A 192 -34.98 -34.38 10.89
N PRO A 193 -35.22 -34.66 9.59
CA PRO A 193 -35.34 -36.02 9.07
C PRO A 193 -33.97 -36.65 8.77
N PRO A 194 -33.85 -38.00 8.78
CA PRO A 194 -32.57 -38.69 8.56
C PRO A 194 -32.10 -38.62 7.10
N PRO A 195 -30.77 -38.65 6.84
CA PRO A 195 -30.20 -38.47 5.51
C PRO A 195 -30.27 -39.75 4.64
N PRO A 196 -30.42 -39.62 3.30
CA PRO A 196 -30.31 -40.74 2.36
C PRO A 196 -28.83 -41.08 2.03
N PRO A 197 -28.54 -42.30 1.53
CA PRO A 197 -27.17 -42.75 1.24
C PRO A 197 -26.58 -42.11 -0.05
N PRO A 198 -25.24 -42.00 -0.18
CA PRO A 198 -24.59 -41.32 -1.30
C PRO A 198 -24.55 -42.16 -2.58
N ALA A 199 -24.66 -41.50 -3.74
CA ALA A 199 -24.46 -42.10 -5.05
C ALA A 199 -22.96 -42.05 -5.49
N PRO A 200 -22.52 -42.92 -6.42
CA PRO A 200 -21.12 -42.96 -6.87
C PRO A 200 -20.75 -41.76 -7.76
N ALA A 201 -19.53 -41.24 -7.60
CA ALA A 201 -19.01 -40.11 -8.37
C ALA A 201 -18.58 -40.50 -9.80
N PRO A 202 -18.78 -39.62 -10.82
CA PRO A 202 -18.26 -39.80 -12.17
C PRO A 202 -16.76 -39.43 -12.28
N PRO A 203 -16.04 -39.92 -13.32
CA PRO A 203 -14.61 -39.68 -13.50
C PRO A 203 -14.31 -38.25 -14.00
N PRO A 204 -13.12 -37.70 -13.68
CA PRO A 204 -12.73 -36.33 -14.03
C PRO A 204 -12.36 -36.17 -15.52
N PRO A 205 -12.51 -34.96 -16.11
CA PRO A 205 -12.05 -34.66 -17.46
C PRO A 205 -10.52 -34.49 -17.53
N PRO A 206 -9.90 -34.62 -18.73
CA PRO A 206 -8.46 -34.46 -18.89
C PRO A 206 -8.03 -32.99 -18.77
N PRO A 207 -6.79 -32.72 -18.32
CA PRO A 207 -6.26 -31.36 -18.17
C PRO A 207 -5.99 -30.69 -19.52
N PRO A 208 -6.09 -29.35 -19.61
CA PRO A 208 -5.63 -28.61 -20.78
C PRO A 208 -4.10 -28.57 -20.85
N ASP A 209 -3.57 -28.56 -22.08
CA ASP A 209 -2.14 -28.50 -22.36
C ASP A 209 -1.53 -27.22 -21.80
N GLY A 210 -0.69 -27.35 -20.78
CA GLY A 210 0.05 -26.27 -20.15
C GLY A 210 1.54 -26.35 -20.49
N ASP A 211 2.11 -25.21 -20.83
CA ASP A 211 3.54 -25.03 -21.03
C ASP A 211 4.34 -25.47 -19.78
N ALA A 212 5.47 -26.11 -20.04
CA ALA A 212 6.31 -26.78 -19.05
C ALA A 212 6.92 -25.78 -18.03
N PRO A 213 6.94 -26.10 -16.72
CA PRO A 213 7.78 -25.41 -15.76
C PRO A 213 9.24 -25.87 -15.92
N ALA A 214 10.15 -24.90 -16.04
CA ALA A 214 11.58 -25.14 -15.82
C ALA A 214 11.82 -25.37 -14.31
N ASP A 215 12.18 -26.62 -14.01
CA ASP A 215 12.96 -27.12 -12.88
C ASP A 215 12.46 -26.91 -11.42
N GLY A 216 12.12 -28.03 -10.77
CA GLY A 216 12.51 -28.30 -9.38
C GLY A 216 11.55 -27.93 -8.23
N ALA A 217 10.38 -27.35 -8.50
CA ALA A 217 9.40 -27.09 -7.43
C ALA A 217 8.74 -28.41 -6.94
N PRO A 218 8.56 -28.62 -5.62
CA PRO A 218 7.73 -29.71 -5.14
C PRO A 218 6.32 -29.59 -5.75
N ALA A 219 5.71 -30.73 -6.09
CA ALA A 219 4.45 -30.78 -6.81
C ALA A 219 3.38 -29.86 -6.18
N PRO A 220 2.57 -29.16 -7.00
CA PRO A 220 1.49 -28.32 -6.48
C PRO A 220 0.58 -29.15 -5.57
N GLY A 221 0.44 -28.74 -4.31
CA GLY A 221 -0.52 -29.32 -3.37
C GLY A 221 0.00 -30.31 -2.32
N SER A 222 1.33 -30.51 -2.18
CA SER A 222 1.86 -31.20 -0.99
C SER A 222 2.34 -30.20 0.06
N ALA A 223 1.52 -29.96 1.08
CA ALA A 223 1.93 -29.16 2.23
C ALA A 223 3.19 -29.77 2.86
N GLN A 224 4.22 -28.94 3.08
CA GLN A 224 5.44 -29.38 3.76
C GLN A 224 5.10 -29.94 5.15
N PRO A 225 5.75 -31.04 5.60
CA PRO A 225 5.50 -31.60 6.92
C PRO A 225 5.76 -30.55 8.01
N LEU A 226 4.80 -30.41 8.92
CA LEU A 226 5.00 -29.65 10.15
C LEU A 226 6.03 -30.38 11.01
N VAL A 227 6.98 -29.63 11.54
CA VAL A 227 8.02 -30.14 12.45
C VAL A 227 7.96 -29.38 13.78
N PRO A 228 8.43 -29.97 14.89
CA PRO A 228 8.63 -29.22 16.11
C PRO A 228 9.62 -28.08 15.88
N GLY A 229 9.20 -26.84 16.18
CA GLY A 229 10.09 -25.69 16.19
C GLY A 229 11.05 -25.68 17.40
N PRO A 230 12.10 -24.85 17.37
CA PRO A 230 12.93 -24.61 18.54
C PRO A 230 12.08 -23.98 19.67
N PRO A 231 12.42 -24.22 20.95
CA PRO A 231 11.75 -23.55 22.05
C PRO A 231 11.99 -22.03 21.98
N PRO A 232 11.10 -21.20 22.56
CA PRO A 232 11.34 -19.77 22.73
C PRO A 232 12.72 -19.47 23.33
N GLY A 233 13.51 -18.64 22.68
CA GLY A 233 14.88 -18.30 23.10
C GLY A 233 15.91 -19.42 22.89
N GLY A 234 15.53 -20.53 22.25
CA GLY A 234 16.45 -21.57 21.80
C GLY A 234 17.35 -21.10 20.65
N PRO A 235 18.40 -21.86 20.31
CA PRO A 235 19.25 -21.56 19.18
C PRO A 235 18.48 -21.68 17.87
N ASP A 236 18.58 -20.65 17.04
CA ASP A 236 18.00 -20.57 15.70
C ASP A 236 18.86 -19.64 14.82
N GLY A 237 18.63 -19.70 13.50
CA GLY A 237 19.38 -18.92 12.53
C GLY A 237 18.76 -17.59 12.13
N VAL A 238 17.55 -17.27 12.60
CA VAL A 238 16.88 -15.98 12.29
C VAL A 238 17.80 -14.86 12.77
N VAL A 239 18.08 -13.85 11.95
CA VAL A 239 18.74 -12.60 12.35
C VAL A 239 18.31 -11.54 11.34
N GLY A 240 17.96 -10.35 11.79
CA GLY A 240 17.53 -9.27 10.91
C GLY A 240 18.69 -8.70 10.10
N VAL A 241 18.39 -8.12 8.94
CA VAL A 241 19.35 -7.46 8.05
C VAL A 241 20.10 -6.34 8.78
N ALA A 242 19.40 -5.55 9.60
CA ALA A 242 19.92 -4.42 10.38
C ALA A 242 19.67 -4.64 11.89
N PRO A 243 20.39 -5.55 12.55
CA PRO A 243 20.10 -6.00 13.92
C PRO A 243 20.39 -4.95 15.01
N ASP A 244 20.98 -3.81 14.65
CA ASP A 244 21.19 -2.66 15.55
C ASP A 244 20.29 -1.46 15.23
N ALA A 245 19.37 -1.59 14.26
CA ALA A 245 18.35 -0.58 14.00
C ALA A 245 17.32 -0.50 15.16
N ALA A 246 16.76 0.69 15.36
CA ALA A 246 15.59 0.87 16.21
C ALA A 246 14.33 0.61 15.39
N LEU A 247 13.33 -0.05 15.97
CA LEU A 247 12.08 -0.39 15.30
C LEU A 247 10.93 0.41 15.91
N ILE A 248 10.06 0.96 15.07
CA ILE A 248 8.83 1.64 15.48
C ILE A 248 7.65 0.88 14.87
N SER A 249 6.83 0.24 15.70
CA SER A 249 5.66 -0.51 15.22
C SER A 249 4.45 0.42 15.08
N ILE A 250 3.88 0.48 13.88
CA ILE A 250 2.61 1.15 13.61
C ILE A 250 1.65 0.11 13.07
N ARG A 251 0.63 -0.25 13.87
CA ARG A 251 -0.41 -1.17 13.41
C ARG A 251 -1.39 -0.37 12.55
N GLN A 252 -1.44 -0.64 11.25
CA GLN A 252 -2.29 0.08 10.30
C GLN A 252 -3.36 -0.79 9.66
N SER A 253 -3.13 -2.09 9.54
CA SER A 253 -4.07 -3.02 8.93
C SER A 253 -4.19 -4.32 9.70
N SER A 254 -5.28 -5.04 9.47
CA SER A 254 -5.51 -6.37 10.05
C SER A 254 -6.71 -7.04 9.38
N VAL A 255 -6.55 -8.31 9.01
CA VAL A 255 -7.63 -9.13 8.45
C VAL A 255 -8.45 -9.82 9.54
N ALA A 256 -7.90 -9.91 10.75
CA ALA A 256 -8.63 -10.39 11.92
C ALA A 256 -9.69 -9.40 12.42
N PHE A 257 -9.66 -8.15 11.98
CA PHE A 257 -10.55 -7.08 12.41
C PHE A 257 -11.39 -6.51 11.25
N SER A 258 -12.66 -6.25 11.53
CA SER A 258 -13.64 -5.65 10.62
C SER A 258 -14.40 -4.53 11.33
N PRO A 259 -15.10 -3.63 10.60
CA PRO A 259 -15.98 -2.66 11.22
C PRO A 259 -16.96 -3.33 12.20
N ALA A 260 -17.17 -2.71 13.36
CA ALA A 260 -18.07 -3.22 14.39
C ALA A 260 -19.54 -3.17 13.94
N HIS A 261 -19.86 -2.20 13.09
CA HIS A 261 -21.21 -1.95 12.57
C HIS A 261 -21.19 -1.80 11.03
N PRO A 262 -20.84 -2.87 10.28
CA PRO A 262 -20.70 -2.78 8.84
C PRO A 262 -22.07 -2.64 8.17
N THR A 263 -22.15 -1.79 7.15
CA THR A 263 -23.27 -1.73 6.21
C THR A 263 -23.42 -3.07 5.47
N GLN A 264 -24.56 -3.29 4.81
CA GLN A 264 -24.78 -4.53 4.04
C GLN A 264 -23.71 -4.72 2.96
N GLN A 265 -23.34 -3.64 2.27
CA GLN A 265 -22.28 -3.67 1.26
C GLN A 265 -20.94 -4.09 1.86
N GLU A 266 -20.54 -3.51 3.00
CA GLU A 266 -19.27 -3.86 3.65
C GLU A 266 -19.25 -5.28 4.20
N GLN A 267 -20.41 -5.82 4.59
CA GLN A 267 -20.56 -7.23 4.93
C GLN A 267 -20.37 -8.13 3.71
N ASP A 268 -21.01 -7.77 2.59
CA ASP A 268 -20.89 -8.52 1.33
C ASP A 268 -19.45 -8.48 0.80
N GLU A 269 -18.76 -7.34 0.94
CA GLU A 269 -17.36 -7.10 0.57
C GLU A 269 -16.34 -7.64 1.61
N HIS A 270 -16.81 -8.11 2.78
CA HIS A 270 -15.97 -8.61 3.88
C HIS A 270 -14.87 -7.61 4.31
N ARG A 271 -15.21 -6.31 4.38
CA ARG A 271 -14.25 -5.22 4.65
C ARG A 271 -13.42 -5.48 5.92
N LYS A 272 -12.10 -5.30 5.78
CA LYS A 272 -11.09 -5.48 6.83
C LYS A 272 -10.50 -4.14 7.29
N ALA A 273 -9.70 -4.17 8.36
CA ALA A 273 -9.05 -2.98 8.87
C ALA A 273 -7.92 -2.51 7.95
N GLY A 274 -7.85 -1.20 7.73
CA GLY A 274 -6.83 -0.54 6.91
C GLY A 274 -7.37 -0.11 5.55
N ASP A 275 -6.99 1.10 5.14
CA ASP A 275 -7.32 1.72 3.87
C ASP A 275 -6.26 2.77 3.48
N VAL A 276 -6.40 3.37 2.29
CA VAL A 276 -5.48 4.39 1.77
C VAL A 276 -5.37 5.60 2.70
N LEU A 277 -6.45 6.00 3.37
CA LEU A 277 -6.46 7.19 4.23
C LEU A 277 -5.75 6.94 5.56
N SER A 278 -6.05 5.82 6.22
CA SER A 278 -5.34 5.39 7.43
C SER A 278 -3.86 5.12 7.15
N LEU A 279 -3.53 4.62 5.95
CA LEU A 279 -2.14 4.50 5.50
C LEU A 279 -1.46 5.87 5.38
N ALA A 280 -2.11 6.87 4.78
CA ALA A 280 -1.59 8.22 4.70
C ALA A 280 -1.29 8.81 6.09
N LYS A 281 -2.21 8.62 7.05
CA LYS A 281 -2.02 9.04 8.45
C LYS A 281 -0.87 8.27 9.13
N ALA A 282 -0.73 6.98 8.86
CA ALA A 282 0.35 6.15 9.40
C ALA A 282 1.73 6.58 8.87
N ILE A 283 1.85 6.88 7.57
CA ILE A 283 3.09 7.38 6.96
C ILE A 283 3.48 8.74 7.56
N ARG A 284 2.52 9.66 7.67
CA ARG A 284 2.76 10.94 8.36
C ARG A 284 3.25 10.71 9.79
N THR A 285 2.56 9.84 10.54
CA THR A 285 2.90 9.52 11.94
C THR A 285 4.31 8.97 12.05
N ALA A 286 4.70 8.00 11.20
CA ALA A 286 6.05 7.46 11.16
C ALA A 286 7.11 8.56 10.98
N ALA A 287 6.88 9.47 10.03
CA ALA A 287 7.79 10.56 9.74
C ALA A 287 7.85 11.60 10.87
N ASP A 288 6.71 11.87 11.53
CA ASP A 288 6.63 12.75 12.70
C ASP A 288 7.32 12.16 13.95
N LEU A 289 7.36 10.83 14.08
CA LEU A 289 8.12 10.12 15.12
C LEU A 289 9.64 10.06 14.84
N GLY A 290 10.09 10.62 13.71
CA GLY A 290 11.51 10.67 13.34
C GLY A 290 12.02 9.38 12.70
N ALA A 291 11.14 8.55 12.14
CA ALA A 291 11.57 7.41 11.34
C ALA A 291 12.35 7.89 10.10
N THR A 292 13.51 7.28 9.90
CA THR A 292 14.42 7.60 8.78
C THR A 292 14.32 6.59 7.64
N VAL A 293 13.70 5.43 7.92
CA VAL A 293 13.25 4.44 6.97
C VAL A 293 11.82 4.05 7.37
N ILE A 294 10.91 3.94 6.41
CA ILE A 294 9.51 3.56 6.61
C ILE A 294 9.23 2.36 5.71
N ASN A 295 9.05 1.19 6.32
CA ASN A 295 8.59 -0.02 5.65
C ASN A 295 7.06 -0.02 5.58
N VAL A 296 6.51 -0.12 4.37
CA VAL A 296 5.08 -0.27 4.12
C VAL A 296 4.82 -1.62 3.47
N SER A 297 4.33 -2.57 4.26
CA SER A 297 4.06 -3.93 3.78
C SER A 297 2.72 -4.07 3.07
N LEU A 298 1.78 -3.15 3.33
CA LEU A 298 0.46 -3.17 2.72
C LEU A 298 0.51 -2.63 1.30
N ALA A 299 -0.06 -3.40 0.38
CA ALA A 299 -0.33 -3.00 -0.98
C ALA A 299 -1.85 -2.86 -1.15
N SER A 300 -2.32 -1.61 -1.29
CA SER A 300 -3.73 -1.35 -1.63
C SER A 300 -3.87 -1.32 -3.14
N CYS A 301 -4.59 -2.29 -3.70
CA CYS A 301 -4.83 -2.40 -5.12
C CYS A 301 -6.12 -1.72 -5.53
N THR A 302 -6.06 -0.92 -6.61
CA THR A 302 -7.25 -0.30 -7.20
C THR A 302 -7.25 -0.49 -8.71
N ASN A 303 -8.44 -0.60 -9.29
CA ASN A 303 -8.61 -0.73 -10.73
C ASN A 303 -8.24 0.60 -11.41
N ALA A 304 -7.33 0.55 -12.39
CA ALA A 304 -6.90 1.71 -13.16
C ALA A 304 -8.04 2.42 -13.91
N ALA A 305 -9.10 1.69 -14.29
CA ALA A 305 -10.28 2.27 -14.92
C ALA A 305 -11.22 3.00 -13.94
N ALA A 306 -11.00 2.86 -12.63
CA ALA A 306 -11.79 3.48 -11.58
C ALA A 306 -10.87 3.92 -10.41
N PRO A 307 -9.97 4.89 -10.64
CA PRO A 307 -9.03 5.33 -9.60
C PRO A 307 -9.76 5.99 -8.44
N VAL A 308 -9.27 5.74 -7.23
CA VAL A 308 -9.74 6.39 -5.99
C VAL A 308 -8.94 7.68 -5.74
N ASN A 309 -9.49 8.63 -4.98
CA ASN A 309 -8.72 9.79 -4.55
C ASN A 309 -7.59 9.33 -3.61
N GLN A 310 -6.34 9.66 -3.95
CA GLN A 310 -5.16 9.35 -3.16
C GLN A 310 -4.34 10.60 -2.79
N ASP A 311 -4.91 11.80 -2.93
CA ASP A 311 -4.23 13.07 -2.64
C ASP A 311 -3.63 13.08 -1.22
N PRO A 312 -4.35 12.63 -0.16
CA PRO A 312 -3.77 12.61 1.18
C PRO A 312 -2.60 11.63 1.31
N LEU A 313 -2.64 10.50 0.61
CA LEU A 313 -1.53 9.53 0.60
C LEU A 313 -0.33 10.11 -0.13
N GLY A 314 -0.52 10.69 -1.32
CA GLY A 314 0.54 11.35 -2.06
C GLY A 314 1.21 12.47 -1.26
N ALA A 315 0.41 13.30 -0.59
CA ALA A 315 0.92 14.36 0.28
C ALA A 315 1.74 13.81 1.46
N ALA A 316 1.26 12.75 2.12
CA ALA A 316 1.98 12.11 3.23
C ALA A 316 3.29 11.44 2.79
N VAL A 317 3.29 10.78 1.63
CA VAL A 317 4.49 10.19 1.01
C VAL A 317 5.53 11.27 0.70
N ARG A 318 5.12 12.35 0.02
CA ARG A 318 6.01 13.48 -0.27
C ARG A 318 6.55 14.11 1.01
N TYR A 319 5.68 14.37 1.99
CA TYR A 319 6.07 14.92 3.29
C TYR A 319 7.14 14.08 3.97
N ALA A 320 6.93 12.77 4.05
CA ALA A 320 7.89 11.84 4.63
C ALA A 320 9.22 11.83 3.85
N ALA A 321 9.18 11.72 2.53
CA ALA A 321 10.38 11.59 1.70
C ALA A 321 11.19 12.90 1.58
N VAL A 322 10.51 14.04 1.41
CA VAL A 322 11.14 15.34 1.09
C VAL A 322 11.36 16.18 2.33
N GLU A 323 10.33 16.35 3.17
CA GLU A 323 10.40 17.25 4.33
C GLU A 323 11.01 16.59 5.56
N LYS A 324 10.81 15.28 5.72
CA LYS A 324 11.34 14.49 6.84
C LYS A 324 12.52 13.61 6.47
N ASP A 325 12.92 13.62 5.19
CA ASP A 325 14.06 12.85 4.67
C ASP A 325 13.97 11.35 5.03
N ALA A 326 12.78 10.74 4.94
CA ALA A 326 12.57 9.33 5.23
C ALA A 326 12.59 8.48 3.95
N VAL A 327 13.38 7.40 3.94
CA VAL A 327 13.33 6.41 2.86
C VAL A 327 12.06 5.59 3.00
N ILE A 328 11.14 5.67 2.04
CA ILE A 328 9.92 4.85 2.05
C ILE A 328 10.15 3.64 1.16
N VAL A 329 9.96 2.44 1.72
CA VAL A 329 10.09 1.17 1.02
C VAL A 329 8.74 0.46 1.06
N ALA A 330 8.18 0.10 -0.10
CA ALA A 330 6.85 -0.47 -0.18
C ALA A 330 6.80 -1.78 -0.96
N ALA A 331 5.94 -2.69 -0.53
CA ALA A 331 5.66 -3.93 -1.24
C ALA A 331 5.06 -3.65 -2.64
N ALA A 332 5.49 -4.40 -3.66
CA ALA A 332 4.90 -4.30 -5.01
C ALA A 332 3.48 -4.87 -5.10
N GLY A 333 3.02 -5.62 -4.09
CA GLY A 333 1.71 -6.25 -4.03
C GLY A 333 1.71 -7.68 -4.55
N ASN A 334 0.70 -8.45 -4.14
CA ASN A 334 0.58 -9.87 -4.43
C ASN A 334 -0.74 -10.15 -5.15
N LYS A 335 -0.70 -10.80 -6.31
CA LYS A 335 -1.91 -11.43 -6.86
C LYS A 335 -2.16 -12.76 -6.12
N ASN A 336 -3.38 -13.27 -6.17
CA ASN A 336 -3.79 -14.53 -5.53
C ASN A 336 -3.60 -14.57 -4.01
N ASP A 337 -3.26 -13.45 -3.38
CA ASP A 337 -3.20 -13.33 -1.93
C ASP A 337 -4.62 -13.12 -1.40
N PRO A 338 -5.14 -13.99 -0.53
CA PRO A 338 -6.46 -13.81 0.07
C PRO A 338 -6.62 -12.49 0.83
N MET A 339 -5.50 -11.88 1.28
CA MET A 339 -5.50 -10.57 1.93
C MET A 339 -5.54 -9.40 0.94
N GLN A 340 -5.33 -9.67 -0.37
CA GLN A 340 -5.32 -8.66 -1.43
C GLN A 340 -6.19 -9.11 -2.63
N PRO A 341 -7.49 -9.35 -2.43
CA PRO A 341 -8.37 -9.92 -3.46
C PRO A 341 -8.52 -9.02 -4.71
N ASP A 342 -8.31 -7.71 -4.56
CA ASP A 342 -8.42 -6.72 -5.63
C ASP A 342 -7.15 -6.59 -6.49
N CYS A 343 -6.09 -7.31 -6.14
CA CYS A 343 -4.82 -7.24 -6.84
C CYS A 343 -4.80 -8.13 -8.10
N GLY A 344 -4.91 -7.47 -9.25
CA GLY A 344 -4.66 -8.05 -10.56
C GLY A 344 -3.21 -7.89 -11.03
N GLN A 345 -2.79 -8.74 -11.96
CA GLN A 345 -1.46 -8.64 -12.58
C GLN A 345 -1.47 -7.61 -13.72
N ASN A 346 -0.43 -6.78 -13.78
CA ASN A 346 -0.16 -5.89 -14.91
C ASN A 346 0.71 -6.59 -15.97
N PRO A 347 0.66 -6.14 -17.24
CA PRO A 347 1.63 -6.58 -18.25
C PRO A 347 3.07 -6.31 -17.81
N ALA A 348 3.98 -7.20 -18.17
CA ALA A 348 5.40 -7.04 -17.84
C ALA A 348 6.08 -6.00 -18.74
N TYR A 349 5.66 -5.88 -20.00
CA TYR A 349 6.15 -4.88 -20.97
C TYR A 349 5.26 -4.86 -22.21
N ASN A 350 5.36 -3.79 -23.01
CA ASN A 350 4.75 -3.69 -24.33
C ASN A 350 5.80 -3.32 -25.41
N ALA A 351 6.25 -4.33 -26.18
CA ALA A 351 7.25 -4.11 -27.23
C ALA A 351 6.78 -3.25 -28.41
N LEU A 352 5.48 -2.94 -28.50
CA LEU A 352 4.94 -2.11 -29.58
C LEU A 352 4.95 -0.60 -29.25
N ASN A 353 5.21 -0.23 -27.99
CA ASN A 353 5.23 1.17 -27.55
C ASN A 353 6.61 1.59 -27.02
N VAL A 354 7.54 1.89 -27.93
CA VAL A 354 8.93 2.26 -27.57
C VAL A 354 9.06 3.55 -26.76
N ASN A 355 8.04 4.42 -26.78
CA ASN A 355 8.05 5.68 -26.03
C ASN A 355 7.52 5.52 -24.61
N ASP A 356 6.99 4.34 -24.27
CA ASP A 356 6.56 3.95 -22.94
C ASP A 356 7.28 2.67 -22.51
N PRO A 357 8.60 2.76 -22.23
CA PRO A 357 9.44 1.58 -21.99
C PRO A 357 9.05 0.80 -20.73
N ARG A 358 8.24 1.39 -19.86
CA ARG A 358 7.73 0.78 -18.62
C ARG A 358 6.24 0.43 -18.70
N ASP A 359 5.60 0.60 -19.86
CA ASP A 359 4.19 0.23 -20.12
C ASP A 359 3.21 0.83 -19.10
N TRP A 360 3.36 2.12 -18.79
CA TRP A 360 2.39 2.92 -18.02
C TRP A 360 0.98 2.86 -18.64
N ASP A 361 0.89 2.91 -19.97
CA ASP A 361 -0.38 2.80 -20.71
C ASP A 361 -1.05 1.43 -20.50
N GLY A 362 -0.27 0.40 -20.18
CA GLY A 362 -0.71 -0.98 -19.96
C GLY A 362 -1.21 -1.28 -18.54
N VAL A 363 -1.11 -0.33 -17.60
CA VAL A 363 -1.48 -0.52 -16.20
C VAL A 363 -2.98 -0.80 -16.06
N ARG A 364 -3.31 -1.87 -15.33
CA ARG A 364 -4.68 -2.31 -15.00
C ARG A 364 -4.97 -2.25 -13.51
N THR A 365 -3.96 -2.50 -12.70
CA THR A 365 -4.03 -2.49 -11.25
C THR A 365 -2.99 -1.53 -10.72
N ILE A 366 -3.45 -0.43 -10.13
CA ILE A 366 -2.62 0.53 -9.41
C ILE A 366 -2.34 -0.06 -8.02
N VAL A 367 -1.07 -0.11 -7.63
CA VAL A 367 -0.65 -0.56 -6.29
C VAL A 367 -0.14 0.62 -5.47
N SER A 368 -0.78 0.89 -4.34
CA SER A 368 -0.43 2.03 -3.49
C SER A 368 0.13 1.56 -2.14
N PRO A 369 1.24 2.16 -1.64
CA PRO A 369 1.87 3.39 -2.13
C PRO A 369 2.98 3.15 -3.18
N ALA A 370 3.19 1.93 -3.66
CA ALA A 370 4.24 1.58 -4.62
C ALA A 370 4.25 2.50 -5.87
N TYR A 371 3.08 2.85 -6.38
CA TYR A 371 2.85 3.74 -7.52
C TYR A 371 3.47 5.15 -7.39
N PHE A 372 3.74 5.62 -6.17
CA PHE A 372 4.44 6.91 -5.92
C PHE A 372 5.97 6.79 -6.05
N SER A 373 6.44 6.19 -7.14
CA SER A 373 7.82 5.71 -7.33
C SER A 373 8.92 6.78 -7.32
N ASP A 374 8.58 8.07 -7.50
CA ASP A 374 9.55 9.16 -7.33
C ASP A 374 10.00 9.30 -5.87
N TYR A 375 9.14 8.91 -4.93
CA TYR A 375 9.35 9.03 -3.49
C TYR A 375 9.50 7.67 -2.78
N VAL A 376 8.95 6.61 -3.37
CA VAL A 376 8.83 5.28 -2.78
C VAL A 376 9.65 4.28 -3.56
N LEU A 377 10.51 3.53 -2.87
CA LEU A 377 11.17 2.36 -3.44
C LEU A 377 10.24 1.15 -3.39
N SER A 378 9.57 0.85 -4.51
CA SER A 378 8.73 -0.34 -4.65
C SER A 378 9.57 -1.60 -4.83
N VAL A 379 9.22 -2.67 -4.09
CA VAL A 379 10.00 -3.91 -4.01
C VAL A 379 9.18 -5.11 -4.45
N ALA A 380 9.63 -5.75 -5.53
CA ALA A 380 9.10 -7.01 -6.01
C ALA A 380 9.71 -8.22 -5.30
N ALA A 381 9.07 -9.38 -5.46
CA ALA A 381 9.50 -10.63 -4.82
C ALA A 381 10.23 -11.57 -5.79
N VAL A 382 11.34 -12.13 -5.33
CA VAL A 382 12.04 -13.25 -5.97
C VAL A 382 12.14 -14.45 -5.03
N THR A 383 12.34 -15.64 -5.57
CA THR A 383 12.75 -16.80 -4.76
C THR A 383 14.19 -16.64 -4.25
N PRO A 384 14.66 -17.44 -3.26
CA PRO A 384 16.06 -17.43 -2.83
C PRO A 384 17.08 -17.74 -3.94
N GLU A 385 16.63 -18.31 -5.06
CA GLU A 385 17.43 -18.58 -6.25
C GLU A 385 17.47 -17.38 -7.22
N GLY A 386 16.76 -16.28 -6.91
CA GLY A 386 16.71 -15.06 -7.71
C GLY A 386 15.67 -15.07 -8.83
N VAL A 387 14.75 -16.05 -8.84
CA VAL A 387 13.70 -16.14 -9.85
C VAL A 387 12.54 -15.19 -9.48
N PRO A 388 12.09 -14.29 -10.38
CA PRO A 388 10.92 -13.45 -10.15
C PRO A 388 9.68 -14.28 -9.82
N MET A 389 8.99 -13.93 -8.73
CA MET A 389 7.77 -14.63 -8.35
C MET A 389 6.62 -14.21 -9.25
N PRO A 390 5.87 -15.16 -9.86
CA PRO A 390 4.77 -14.84 -10.76
C PRO A 390 3.60 -14.12 -10.06
N ASP A 391 3.51 -14.26 -8.74
CA ASP A 391 2.50 -13.62 -7.91
C ASP A 391 2.89 -12.21 -7.45
N SER A 392 4.15 -11.80 -7.63
CA SER A 392 4.56 -10.40 -7.47
C SER A 392 3.91 -9.57 -8.57
N ILE A 393 3.19 -8.51 -8.21
CA ILE A 393 2.55 -7.63 -9.20
C ILE A 393 3.63 -6.84 -9.94
N ASN A 394 3.57 -6.90 -11.27
CA ASN A 394 4.42 -6.12 -12.14
C ASN A 394 3.96 -4.65 -12.10
N GLY A 395 4.89 -3.72 -12.30
CA GLY A 395 4.49 -2.34 -12.55
C GLY A 395 5.64 -1.46 -13.01
N PRO A 396 5.31 -0.35 -13.70
CA PRO A 396 6.29 0.67 -14.08
C PRO A 396 6.99 1.32 -12.88
N TRP A 397 6.38 1.22 -11.69
CA TRP A 397 6.90 1.74 -10.44
C TRP A 397 7.88 0.80 -9.72
N VAL A 398 7.98 -0.47 -10.11
CA VAL A 398 8.88 -1.42 -9.43
C VAL A 398 10.33 -0.95 -9.59
N GLY A 399 11.01 -0.77 -8.45
CA GLY A 399 12.37 -0.24 -8.38
C GLY A 399 13.44 -1.31 -8.18
N VAL A 400 13.21 -2.26 -7.28
CA VAL A 400 14.12 -3.41 -7.04
C VAL A 400 13.33 -4.66 -6.66
N ALA A 401 14.03 -5.78 -6.49
CA ALA A 401 13.49 -7.00 -5.92
C ALA A 401 14.33 -7.51 -4.73
N ALA A 402 13.71 -8.36 -3.91
CA ALA A 402 14.37 -9.07 -2.82
C ALA A 402 13.66 -10.42 -2.52
N PRO A 403 14.25 -11.31 -1.70
CA PRO A 403 13.62 -12.58 -1.37
C PRO A 403 12.21 -12.39 -0.81
N GLY A 404 11.23 -13.11 -1.36
CA GLY A 404 9.83 -13.03 -0.97
C GLY A 404 9.18 -14.39 -0.71
N SER A 405 9.96 -15.48 -0.68
CA SER A 405 9.51 -16.82 -0.34
C SER A 405 10.52 -17.54 0.55
N ARG A 406 10.11 -18.67 1.16
CA ARG A 406 10.89 -19.42 2.15
C ARG A 406 11.35 -18.50 3.29
N ILE A 407 10.43 -17.67 3.74
CA ILE A 407 10.67 -16.66 4.78
C ILE A 407 10.73 -17.32 6.15
N MET A 408 11.64 -16.82 6.99
CA MET A 408 11.74 -17.19 8.39
C MET A 408 11.68 -15.92 9.24
N GLY A 409 11.08 -16.01 10.42
CA GLY A 409 10.98 -14.91 11.37
C GLY A 409 10.67 -15.41 12.77
N LEU A 410 10.29 -14.49 13.65
CA LEU A 410 9.91 -14.79 15.03
C LEU A 410 8.39 -14.82 15.16
N SER A 411 7.92 -15.74 16.01
CA SER A 411 6.52 -15.92 16.34
C SER A 411 5.97 -14.77 17.17
N SER A 412 4.80 -14.26 16.80
CA SER A 412 4.02 -13.27 17.54
C SER A 412 3.39 -13.83 18.82
N THR A 413 3.40 -15.16 19.02
CA THR A 413 2.80 -15.80 20.19
C THR A 413 3.79 -16.06 21.33
N ASN A 414 5.02 -16.43 20.99
CA ASN A 414 6.02 -16.84 21.98
C ASN A 414 7.46 -16.46 21.61
N GLY A 415 7.68 -15.81 20.46
CA GLY A 415 8.99 -15.35 20.04
C GLY A 415 9.95 -16.43 19.52
N ALA A 416 9.52 -17.69 19.36
CA ALA A 416 10.31 -18.74 18.74
C ALA A 416 10.45 -18.54 17.22
N ALA A 417 11.46 -19.13 16.60
CA ALA A 417 11.63 -19.09 15.15
C ALA A 417 10.52 -19.88 14.43
N VAL A 418 9.96 -19.29 13.38
CA VAL A 418 8.86 -19.81 12.56
C VAL A 418 9.09 -19.50 11.08
N ASN A 419 8.48 -20.29 10.20
CA ASN A 419 8.62 -20.16 8.74
C ASN A 419 7.32 -20.48 7.98
N ALA A 420 6.21 -20.69 8.70
CA ALA A 420 4.96 -21.16 8.13
C ALA A 420 3.72 -20.69 8.90
N SER A 421 2.57 -20.74 8.23
CA SER A 421 1.24 -20.55 8.78
C SER A 421 0.31 -21.67 8.30
N LEU A 422 -0.67 -22.06 9.13
CA LEU A 422 -1.69 -23.03 8.74
C LEU A 422 -2.83 -22.43 7.91
N ALA A 423 -2.85 -21.10 7.75
CA ALA A 423 -3.75 -20.45 6.81
C ALA A 423 -3.37 -20.91 5.39
N LYS A 424 -4.36 -21.37 4.60
CA LYS A 424 -4.15 -21.97 3.28
C LYS A 424 -3.41 -20.99 2.35
N ASP A 425 -2.21 -21.37 1.96
CA ASP A 425 -1.47 -20.77 0.86
C ASP A 425 -1.95 -21.35 -0.49
N PRO A 426 -2.35 -20.51 -1.46
CA PRO A 426 -2.67 -20.93 -2.82
C PRO A 426 -1.42 -21.16 -3.67
N GLY A 427 -0.55 -22.11 -3.30
CA GLY A 427 0.36 -22.73 -4.27
C GLY A 427 1.78 -23.12 -3.82
N THR A 428 2.30 -22.61 -2.71
CA THR A 428 3.70 -22.88 -2.24
C THR A 428 3.78 -23.87 -1.07
N GLY A 429 2.67 -24.13 -0.38
CA GLY A 429 2.59 -24.96 0.82
C GLY A 429 2.36 -24.10 2.08
N ASN A 430 2.55 -24.61 3.30
CA ASN A 430 2.30 -23.79 4.50
C ASN A 430 3.31 -22.63 4.72
N GLY A 431 4.25 -22.39 3.78
CA GLY A 431 5.35 -21.44 3.95
C GLY A 431 4.93 -19.97 3.91
N ILE A 432 5.70 -19.12 4.60
CA ILE A 432 5.49 -17.66 4.55
C ILE A 432 6.08 -17.10 3.24
N TRP A 433 5.29 -16.28 2.54
CA TRP A 433 5.67 -15.62 1.30
C TRP A 433 4.94 -14.28 1.11
N GLY A 434 5.48 -13.41 0.24
CA GLY A 434 4.88 -12.12 -0.11
C GLY A 434 5.92 -11.03 -0.40
N THR A 435 5.53 -10.05 -1.22
CA THR A 435 6.32 -8.84 -1.51
C THR A 435 6.55 -7.96 -0.29
N SER A 436 5.69 -8.07 0.75
CA SER A 436 5.89 -7.43 2.06
C SER A 436 7.23 -7.83 2.69
N PHE A 437 7.58 -9.12 2.65
CA PHE A 437 8.85 -9.61 3.19
C PHE A 437 10.04 -9.14 2.36
N SER A 438 9.88 -9.02 1.03
CA SER A 438 10.89 -8.42 0.16
C SER A 438 11.15 -6.95 0.53
N ALA A 439 10.08 -6.17 0.77
CA ALA A 439 10.19 -4.80 1.26
C ALA A 439 10.89 -4.73 2.63
N ALA A 440 10.68 -5.71 3.51
CA ALA A 440 11.38 -5.79 4.80
C ALA A 440 12.89 -5.99 4.63
N TYR A 441 13.33 -6.86 3.70
CA TYR A 441 14.75 -7.00 3.37
C TYR A 441 15.36 -5.68 2.90
N VAL A 442 14.71 -5.01 1.94
CA VAL A 442 15.19 -3.73 1.39
C VAL A 442 15.17 -2.61 2.43
N SER A 443 14.18 -2.59 3.33
CA SER A 443 14.15 -1.65 4.47
C SER A 443 15.34 -1.86 5.40
N GLY A 444 15.71 -3.11 5.67
CA GLY A 444 16.93 -3.45 6.38
C GLY A 444 18.17 -2.94 5.65
N VAL A 445 18.26 -3.14 4.32
CA VAL A 445 19.38 -2.63 3.51
C VAL A 445 19.45 -1.10 3.53
N ALA A 446 18.32 -0.41 3.41
CA ALA A 446 18.24 1.03 3.54
C ALA A 446 18.76 1.51 4.91
N ALA A 447 18.44 0.79 5.98
CA ALA A 447 18.98 1.07 7.30
C ALA A 447 20.50 0.85 7.38
N LEU A 448 21.02 -0.21 6.77
CA LEU A 448 22.47 -0.42 6.66
C LEU A 448 23.15 0.75 5.92
N VAL A 449 22.59 1.18 4.79
CA VAL A 449 23.11 2.28 3.96
C VAL A 449 23.06 3.60 4.73
N ARG A 450 21.95 3.95 5.38
CA ARG A 450 21.84 5.19 6.19
C ARG A 450 22.82 5.21 7.35
N ALA A 451 23.01 4.09 8.05
CA ALA A 451 23.98 4.01 9.14
C ALA A 451 25.42 4.23 8.66
N LYS A 452 25.76 3.76 7.46
CA LYS A 452 27.09 3.95 6.86
C LYS A 452 27.28 5.33 6.22
N TYR A 453 26.23 5.86 5.60
CA TYR A 453 26.23 7.11 4.85
C TYR A 453 25.16 8.07 5.38
N PRO A 454 25.32 8.60 6.61
CA PRO A 454 24.27 9.35 7.31
C PRO A 454 23.91 10.68 6.64
N ASN A 455 24.76 11.18 5.73
CA ASN A 455 24.54 12.45 5.03
C ASN A 455 23.81 12.29 3.69
N LEU A 456 23.55 11.06 3.23
CA LEU A 456 22.74 10.86 2.03
C LEU A 456 21.28 11.15 2.35
N THR A 457 20.61 11.86 1.45
CA THR A 457 19.16 12.05 1.53
C THR A 457 18.43 10.75 1.21
N ALA A 458 17.14 10.68 1.53
CA ALA A 458 16.28 9.55 1.21
C ALA A 458 16.34 9.18 -0.29
N HIS A 459 16.27 10.19 -1.16
CA HIS A 459 16.35 9.98 -2.61
C HIS A 459 17.70 9.39 -3.05
N GLN A 460 18.80 9.88 -2.46
CA GLN A 460 20.15 9.37 -2.76
C GLN A 460 20.37 7.95 -2.23
N VAL A 461 19.76 7.59 -1.09
CA VAL A 461 19.76 6.20 -0.59
C VAL A 461 19.01 5.28 -1.56
N ILE A 462 17.82 5.67 -2.02
CA ILE A 462 17.04 4.91 -3.00
C ILE A 462 17.84 4.72 -4.30
N ARG A 463 18.40 5.81 -4.84
CA ARG A 463 19.27 5.77 -6.03
C ARG A 463 20.42 4.78 -5.84
N ARG A 464 21.13 4.87 -4.72
CA ARG A 464 22.27 4.00 -4.43
C ARG A 464 21.88 2.54 -4.38
N ILE A 465 20.72 2.20 -3.81
CA ILE A 465 20.19 0.83 -3.77
C ILE A 465 19.86 0.36 -5.20
N MET A 466 19.20 1.18 -6.01
CA MET A 466 18.86 0.83 -7.39
C MET A 466 20.09 0.66 -8.28
N GLU A 467 21.05 1.59 -8.24
CA GLU A 467 22.24 1.57 -9.09
C GLU A 467 23.23 0.45 -8.75
N THR A 468 23.09 -0.17 -7.57
CA THR A 468 23.94 -1.29 -7.13
C THR A 468 23.23 -2.65 -7.18
N ALA A 469 21.95 -2.68 -7.56
CA ALA A 469 21.20 -3.92 -7.69
C ALA A 469 21.68 -4.77 -8.88
N HIS A 470 21.43 -6.08 -8.81
CA HIS A 470 21.75 -7.04 -9.87
C HIS A 470 20.71 -6.97 -10.98
N ASN A 471 21.00 -6.12 -11.97
CA ASN A 471 20.07 -5.79 -13.05
C ASN A 471 19.65 -6.98 -13.93
N PRO A 472 18.37 -7.01 -14.35
CA PRO A 472 17.92 -7.94 -15.37
C PRO A 472 18.56 -7.62 -16.73
N ALA A 473 18.38 -8.51 -17.71
CA ALA A 473 18.92 -8.33 -19.07
C ALA A 473 18.46 -7.01 -19.73
N HIS A 474 17.28 -6.50 -19.36
CA HIS A 474 16.72 -5.24 -19.85
C HIS A 474 17.22 -4.00 -19.08
N ILE A 475 18.17 -4.14 -18.16
CA ILE A 475 18.66 -3.13 -17.21
C ILE A 475 17.59 -2.76 -16.17
N VAL A 476 16.37 -2.46 -16.60
CA VAL A 476 15.19 -2.24 -15.76
C VAL A 476 13.98 -2.89 -16.43
N ASP A 477 13.16 -3.60 -15.66
CA ASP A 477 11.86 -4.12 -16.11
C ASP A 477 10.76 -3.92 -15.05
N ASN A 478 9.53 -4.31 -15.38
CA ASN A 478 8.41 -4.18 -14.45
C ASN A 478 8.30 -5.32 -13.42
N GLN A 479 9.11 -6.38 -13.56
CA GLN A 479 9.04 -7.57 -12.70
C GLN A 479 9.97 -7.45 -11.50
N VAL A 480 11.18 -6.92 -11.70
CA VAL A 480 12.20 -6.78 -10.67
C VAL A 480 12.85 -5.39 -10.63
N GLY A 481 12.43 -4.46 -11.49
CA GLY A 481 13.01 -3.12 -11.53
C GLY A 481 14.48 -3.18 -11.96
N TYR A 482 15.35 -2.48 -11.24
CA TYR A 482 16.81 -2.57 -11.36
C TYR A 482 17.39 -3.90 -10.86
N GLY A 483 16.54 -4.85 -10.46
CA GLY A 483 16.91 -6.21 -10.11
C GLY A 483 17.04 -6.46 -8.62
N VAL A 484 17.66 -7.58 -8.26
CA VAL A 484 17.78 -7.99 -6.85
C VAL A 484 18.75 -7.08 -6.11
N VAL A 485 18.34 -6.55 -4.95
CA VAL A 485 19.20 -5.70 -4.11
C VAL A 485 20.53 -6.40 -3.77
N ASP A 486 21.64 -5.69 -3.87
CA ASP A 486 22.96 -6.15 -3.40
C ASP A 486 23.42 -5.29 -2.21
N PRO A 487 23.25 -5.76 -0.96
CA PRO A 487 23.64 -5.01 0.22
C PRO A 487 25.15 -4.73 0.30
N VAL A 488 25.99 -5.64 -0.22
CA VAL A 488 27.44 -5.48 -0.17
C VAL A 488 27.86 -4.41 -1.18
N ALA A 489 27.36 -4.45 -2.42
CA ALA A 489 27.62 -3.40 -3.40
C ALA A 489 27.05 -2.05 -2.94
N ALA A 490 25.81 -2.02 -2.45
CA ALA A 490 25.20 -0.82 -1.88
C ALA A 490 26.05 -0.22 -0.75
N LEU A 491 26.73 -1.04 0.05
CA LEU A 491 27.61 -0.55 1.11
C LEU A 491 29.02 -0.20 0.61
N THR A 492 29.52 -0.72 -0.51
CA THR A 492 30.96 -0.65 -0.84
C THR A 492 31.31 0.05 -2.14
N PHE A 493 30.40 0.12 -3.11
CA PHE A 493 30.70 0.76 -4.39
C PHE A 493 30.79 2.27 -4.24
N ASP A 494 31.66 2.88 -5.05
CA ASP A 494 31.70 4.33 -5.21
C ASP A 494 30.58 4.73 -6.18
N VAL A 495 29.48 5.23 -5.61
CA VAL A 495 28.27 5.61 -6.34
C VAL A 495 28.12 7.12 -6.16
N ALA A 496 28.03 7.85 -7.27
CA ALA A 496 27.79 9.29 -7.23
C ALA A 496 26.46 9.54 -6.51
N ALA A 497 26.44 10.47 -5.55
CA ALA A 497 25.24 10.73 -4.77
C ALA A 497 24.05 11.15 -5.65
N GLY A 498 24.30 11.87 -6.74
CA GLY A 498 23.25 12.39 -7.62
C GLY A 498 22.45 13.51 -6.96
N ASP A 499 21.28 13.79 -7.50
CA ASP A 499 20.40 14.84 -6.99
C ASP A 499 19.89 14.49 -5.58
N PRO A 500 19.80 15.47 -4.66
CA PRO A 500 19.37 15.22 -3.29
C PRO A 500 17.85 15.05 -3.14
N GLN A 501 17.06 15.39 -4.15
CA GLN A 501 15.61 15.37 -4.12
C GLN A 501 15.07 14.71 -5.40
N PRO A 502 13.91 14.06 -5.33
CA PRO A 502 13.27 13.52 -6.52
C PRO A 502 12.75 14.62 -7.44
N VAL A 503 12.44 14.26 -8.68
CA VAL A 503 11.68 15.13 -9.58
C VAL A 503 10.25 15.22 -9.05
N GLU A 504 9.84 16.42 -8.62
CA GLU A 504 8.52 16.61 -8.02
C GLU A 504 7.45 16.96 -9.07
N HIS A 505 6.42 16.13 -9.18
CA HIS A 505 5.22 16.40 -9.96
C HIS A 505 4.09 16.94 -9.07
N LEU A 506 4.01 18.27 -8.92
CA LEU A 506 3.07 18.92 -7.98
C LEU A 506 1.89 19.58 -8.70
N SER A 507 0.69 19.44 -8.15
CA SER A 507 -0.45 20.29 -8.50
C SER A 507 -0.37 21.59 -7.68
N THR A 508 -0.53 22.74 -8.35
CA THR A 508 -0.65 24.04 -7.68
C THR A 508 -2.11 24.42 -7.62
N ALA A 509 -2.59 24.85 -6.46
CA ALA A 509 -3.90 25.48 -6.35
C ALA A 509 -3.95 26.72 -7.25
N LEU A 510 -4.79 26.68 -8.30
CA LEU A 510 -5.07 27.86 -9.13
C LEU A 510 -5.67 28.94 -8.24
N HIS A 511 -4.97 30.07 -8.10
CA HIS A 511 -5.57 31.28 -7.57
C HIS A 511 -6.62 31.76 -8.58
N VAL A 512 -7.88 31.37 -8.37
CA VAL A 512 -9.01 31.93 -9.09
C VAL A 512 -9.28 33.31 -8.47
N PRO A 513 -9.05 34.43 -9.17
CA PRO A 513 -9.41 35.74 -8.67
C PRO A 513 -10.90 35.74 -8.32
N PRO A 514 -11.34 36.41 -7.24
CA PRO A 514 -12.77 36.51 -6.94
C PRO A 514 -13.51 36.98 -8.20
N PRO A 515 -14.67 36.38 -8.53
CA PRO A 515 -15.40 36.75 -9.73
C PRO A 515 -15.63 38.26 -9.73
N PRO A 516 -15.47 38.95 -10.88
CA PRO A 516 -15.70 40.38 -10.94
C PRO A 516 -17.09 40.70 -10.36
N PRO A 517 -17.24 41.82 -9.64
CA PRO A 517 -18.54 42.21 -9.08
C PRO A 517 -19.62 42.11 -10.16
N ALA A 518 -20.78 41.56 -9.80
CA ALA A 518 -21.90 41.46 -10.73
C ALA A 518 -22.16 42.84 -11.39
N PRO A 519 -22.41 42.91 -12.71
CA PRO A 519 -22.63 44.18 -13.39
C PRO A 519 -23.71 45.01 -12.68
N ASP A 520 -23.43 46.29 -12.44
CA ASP A 520 -24.43 47.18 -11.84
C ASP A 520 -25.62 47.37 -12.79
N THR A 521 -26.71 46.67 -12.48
CA THR A 521 -27.94 46.72 -13.27
C THR A 521 -28.83 47.91 -12.95
N ARG A 522 -28.48 48.77 -11.96
CA ARG A 522 -29.31 49.90 -11.54
C ARG A 522 -29.61 50.85 -12.69
N ALA A 523 -28.61 51.19 -13.52
CA ALA A 523 -28.80 52.07 -14.67
C ALA A 523 -29.78 51.47 -15.70
N ARG A 524 -29.66 50.18 -15.99
CA ARG A 524 -30.57 49.44 -16.88
C ARG A 524 -31.99 49.38 -16.29
N SER A 525 -32.13 49.09 -15.01
CA SER A 525 -33.42 49.03 -14.33
C SER A 525 -34.11 50.40 -14.29
N VAL A 526 -33.37 51.48 -14.02
CA VAL A 526 -33.89 52.85 -14.07
C VAL A 526 -34.32 53.22 -15.49
N ALA A 527 -33.52 52.87 -16.51
CA ALA A 527 -33.88 53.12 -17.91
C ALA A 527 -35.15 52.37 -18.33
N LEU A 528 -35.27 51.09 -17.96
CA LEU A 528 -36.44 50.26 -18.27
C LEU A 528 -37.70 50.75 -17.53
N LEU A 529 -37.59 51.10 -16.25
CA LEU A 529 -38.69 51.67 -15.47
C LEU A 529 -39.12 53.03 -16.02
N GLY A 530 -38.16 53.89 -16.38
CA GLY A 530 -38.42 55.19 -16.99
C GLY A 530 -39.12 55.08 -18.35
N ALA A 531 -38.63 54.18 -19.22
CA ALA A 531 -39.26 53.91 -20.51
C ALA A 531 -40.67 53.33 -20.34
N GLY A 532 -40.86 52.39 -19.41
CA GLY A 532 -42.17 51.83 -19.08
C GLY A 532 -43.15 52.90 -18.59
N ALA A 533 -42.71 53.78 -17.68
CA ALA A 533 -43.52 54.89 -17.18
C ALA A 533 -43.92 55.87 -18.31
N ALA A 534 -43.01 56.17 -19.24
CA ALA A 534 -43.30 57.02 -20.39
C ALA A 534 -44.35 56.40 -21.33
N VAL A 535 -44.27 55.08 -21.59
CA VAL A 535 -45.26 54.36 -22.40
C VAL A 535 -46.64 54.36 -21.73
N VAL A 536 -46.69 54.08 -20.43
CA VAL A 536 -47.96 54.14 -19.66
C VAL A 536 -48.56 55.54 -19.70
N LEU A 537 -47.73 56.58 -19.49
CA LEU A 537 -48.19 57.97 -19.54
C LEU A 537 -48.73 58.34 -20.92
N ALA A 538 -48.04 57.93 -21.99
CA ALA A 538 -48.51 58.13 -23.37
C ALA A 538 -49.83 57.40 -23.65
N ALA A 539 -49.99 56.18 -23.14
CA ALA A 539 -51.24 55.42 -23.27
C ALA A 539 -52.40 56.07 -22.49
N VAL A 540 -52.15 56.57 -21.28
CA VAL A 540 -53.14 57.31 -20.48
C VAL A 540 -53.54 58.61 -21.18
N LEU A 541 -52.58 59.41 -21.63
CA LEU A 541 -52.85 60.66 -22.36
C LEU A 541 -53.59 60.41 -23.68
N GLY A 542 -53.20 59.37 -24.42
CA GLY A 542 -53.88 58.92 -25.63
C GLY A 542 -55.31 58.46 -25.36
N GLY A 543 -55.52 57.70 -24.27
CA GLY A 543 -56.84 57.28 -23.81
C GLY A 543 -57.73 58.45 -23.41
N ILE A 544 -57.21 59.42 -22.65
CA ILE A 544 -57.92 60.65 -22.27
C ILE A 544 -58.31 61.46 -23.51
N ALA A 545 -57.40 61.60 -24.49
CA ALA A 545 -57.66 62.30 -25.74
C ALA A 545 -58.74 61.59 -26.57
N ALA A 546 -58.71 60.25 -26.63
CA ALA A 546 -59.72 59.45 -27.32
C ALA A 546 -61.11 59.53 -26.65
N ILE A 547 -61.17 59.54 -25.32
CA ILE A 547 -62.42 59.73 -24.56
C ILE A 547 -62.98 61.14 -24.79
N ARG A 548 -62.14 62.19 -24.71
CA ARG A 548 -62.55 63.57 -25.01
C ARG A 548 -63.12 63.74 -26.42
N ARG A 549 -62.50 63.11 -27.43
CA ARG A 549 -62.99 63.10 -28.82
C ARG A 549 -64.32 62.36 -29.02
N ARG A 550 -64.70 61.44 -28.12
CA ARG A 550 -66.01 60.75 -28.18
C ARG A 550 -67.11 61.50 -27.43
N MET A 551 -66.76 62.46 -26.57
CA MET A 551 -67.70 63.27 -25.79
C MET A 551 -67.94 64.67 -26.38
N SER A 552 -67.21 65.03 -27.43
CA SER A 552 -67.46 66.21 -28.29
C SER A 552 -68.13 65.71 -29.57
#